data_AF-A0A542Y3T7-F1
#
_entry.id   AF-A0A542Y3T7-F1
#
_cell.length_a   1.000
_cell.length_b   1.000
_cell.length_c   1.000
_cell.angle_alpha   90.00
_cell.angle_beta   90.00
_cell.angle_gamma   90.00
#
_symmetry.space_group_name_H-M   'P 1'
#
loop_
_entity.id
_entity.type
_entity.pdbx_description
1 polymer ?
#
loop_
_entity_poly.entity_id
_entity_poly.type
_entity_poly.pdbx_seq_one_letter_code
_entity_poly.pdbx_strand_id
1 'polypeptide(L)' 'MHIRIGDGSGNEDYRTCSECGCDCEPEIFDGGEEAAIRVAFSCPEHGLHSVTDPFEGMR' A
#
# COMPACT_ATOMS: atom_id res chain seq x y z
N MET A 1 -23.05 0.80 2.45
CA MET A 1 -21.70 0.29 2.13
C MET A 1 -20.73 1.00 3.05
N HIS A 2 -20.07 0.26 3.96
CA HIS A 2 -18.94 0.80 4.71
C HIS A 2 -17.68 0.51 3.91
N ILE A 3 -17.11 1.54 3.29
CA ILE A 3 -15.81 1.43 2.63
C ILE A 3 -14.78 1.22 3.74
N ARG A 4 -14.11 0.07 3.75
CA ARG A 4 -12.95 -0.16 4.62
C ARG A 4 -11.74 0.34 3.84
N ILE A 5 -11.02 1.28 4.43
CA ILE A 5 -9.76 1.77 3.88
C ILE A 5 -8.68 0.78 4.33
N GLY A 6 -7.96 0.20 3.38
CA GLY A 6 -6.79 -0.66 3.60
C GLY A 6 -6.83 -2.01 2.90
N ASP A 7 -5.81 -2.85 3.12
CA ASP A 7 -5.62 -4.17 2.49
C ASP A 7 -6.60 -5.26 3.00
N GLY A 8 -7.39 -4.95 4.04
CA GLY A 8 -8.38 -5.86 4.60
C GLY A 8 -7.85 -6.81 5.68
N SER A 9 -6.54 -6.81 5.96
CA SER A 9 -5.96 -7.58 7.07
C SER A 9 -6.21 -6.94 8.45
N GLY A 10 -6.56 -5.65 8.47
CA GLY A 10 -6.65 -4.85 9.69
C GLY A 10 -5.29 -4.43 10.25
N ASN A 11 -4.20 -4.72 9.54
CA ASN A 11 -2.86 -4.24 9.84
C ASN A 11 -2.55 -3.04 8.95
N GLU A 12 -2.38 -1.87 9.55
CA GLU A 12 -2.09 -0.62 8.84
C GLU A 12 -0.60 -0.24 8.90
N ASP A 13 0.28 -1.18 9.19
CA ASP A 13 1.72 -0.89 9.32
C ASP A 13 2.35 -0.65 7.95
N TYR A 14 1.80 -1.26 6.89
CA TYR A 14 2.29 -1.09 5.52
C TYR A 14 2.22 0.36 5.01
N ARG A 15 1.34 1.20 5.58
CA ARG A 15 1.21 2.63 5.26
C ARG A 15 2.09 3.52 6.14
N THR A 16 2.68 2.97 7.20
CA THR A 16 3.49 3.70 8.16
C THR A 16 4.97 3.55 7.83
N CYS A 17 5.66 4.67 7.63
CA CYS A 17 7.11 4.67 7.44
C CYS A 17 7.80 4.30 8.75
N SER A 18 8.64 3.25 8.76
CA SER A 18 9.26 2.75 10.00
C SER A 18 10.30 3.70 10.61
N GLU A 19 10.84 4.65 9.84
CA GLU A 19 11.80 5.64 10.34
C GLU A 19 11.13 6.85 10.98
N CYS A 20 10.06 7.34 10.35
CA CYS A 20 9.39 8.58 10.71
C CYS A 20 8.10 8.37 11.51
N GLY A 21 7.50 7.18 11.43
CA GLY A 21 6.20 6.86 12.02
C GLY A 21 5.02 7.57 11.35
N CYS A 22 5.26 8.24 10.22
CA CYS A 22 4.23 8.98 9.49
C CYS A 22 3.46 8.06 8.55
N ASP A 23 2.18 8.41 8.38
CA ASP A 23 1.31 7.83 7.37
C ASP A 23 1.70 8.36 5.98
N CYS A 24 2.26 7.51 5.13
CA CYS A 24 2.76 7.89 3.82
C CYS A 24 1.64 7.84 2.77
N GLU A 25 1.70 8.72 1.77
CA GLU A 25 0.69 8.77 0.70
C GLU A 25 0.81 7.54 -0.23
N PRO A 26 -0.32 6.95 -0.64
CA PRO A 26 -0.32 5.83 -1.56
C PRO A 26 -0.08 6.29 -3.01
N GLU A 27 0.81 5.59 -3.70
CA GLU A 27 1.03 5.70 -5.14
C GLU A 27 0.49 4.45 -5.83
N ILE A 28 -0.54 4.60 -6.67
CA ILE A 28 -1.14 3.49 -7.43
C ILE A 28 -0.44 3.38 -8.77
N PHE A 29 -0.04 2.17 -9.16
CA PHE A 29 0.51 1.90 -10.48
C PHE A 29 -0.03 0.58 -11.05
N ASP A 30 -0.24 0.57 -12.36
CA ASP A 30 -0.52 -0.64 -13.10
C ASP A 30 0.77 -1.43 -13.28
N GLY A 31 0.73 -2.73 -12.96
CA GLY A 31 1.87 -3.62 -13.17
C GLY A 31 2.05 -4.05 -14.63
N GLY A 32 1.22 -3.55 -15.55
CA GLY A 32 1.11 -3.99 -16.95
C GLY A 32 0.00 -5.02 -17.19
N GLU A 33 -0.10 -5.50 -18.43
CA GLU A 33 -1.18 -6.38 -18.94
C GLU A 33 -1.34 -7.71 -18.18
N GLU A 34 -0.32 -8.12 -17.43
CA GLU A 34 -0.23 -9.42 -16.75
C GLU A 34 -0.11 -9.31 -15.22
N ALA A 35 -0.04 -8.11 -14.66
CA ALA A 35 0.15 -7.90 -13.22
C ALA A 35 -0.98 -7.08 -12.60
N ALA A 36 -1.40 -7.53 -11.41
CA ALA A 36 -2.43 -6.87 -10.61
C ALA A 36 -2.05 -5.44 -10.24
N ILE A 37 -3.06 -4.61 -9.91
CA ILE A 37 -2.88 -3.26 -9.40
C ILE A 37 -2.01 -3.31 -8.16
N ARG A 38 -0.94 -2.51 -8.11
CA ARG A 38 -0.07 -2.39 -6.94
C ARG A 38 -0.21 -0.99 -6.34
N VAL A 39 -0.04 -0.92 -5.02
CA VAL A 39 -0.01 0.35 -4.28
C VAL A 39 1.31 0.44 -3.54
N ALA A 40 2.13 1.44 -3.85
CA ALA A 40 3.34 1.78 -3.13
C ALA A 40 3.06 2.81 -2.04
N PHE A 41 3.86 2.75 -0.99
CA PHE A 41 3.91 3.76 0.06
C PHE A 41 5.36 4.27 0.13
N SER A 42 5.51 5.55 -0.21
CA SER A 42 6.79 6.24 -0.27
C SER A 42 6.82 7.38 0.75
N CYS A 43 7.86 7.40 1.58
CA CYS A 43 8.13 8.52 2.46
C CYS A 43 8.89 9.59 1.68
N PRO A 44 8.50 10.89 1.75
CA PRO A 44 9.22 11.95 1.04
C PRO A 44 10.67 12.13 1.52
N GLU A 45 10.97 11.72 2.75
CA GLU A 45 12.30 11.85 3.36
C GLU A 45 13.14 10.56 3.21
N HIS A 46 12.51 9.40 3.32
CA HIS A 46 13.20 8.09 3.42
C HIS A 46 13.02 7.20 2.18
N GLY A 47 12.13 7.57 1.26
CA GLY A 47 11.87 6.84 0.02
C GLY A 47 10.82 5.72 0.15
N LEU A 48 10.80 4.82 -0.83
CA LEU A 48 9.88 3.69 -0.91
C LEU A 48 10.12 2.70 0.23
N HIS A 49 9.08 2.40 1.02
CA HIS A 49 9.21 1.45 2.14
C HIS A 49 8.23 0.26 2.06
N SER A 50 7.14 0.37 1.30
CA SER A 50 6.17 -0.74 1.18
C SER A 50 5.48 -0.76 -0.19
N VAL A 51 5.13 -1.96 -0.64
CA VAL A 51 4.31 -2.20 -1.84
C VAL A 51 3.32 -3.30 -1.53
N THR A 52 2.04 -3.04 -1.76
CA THR A 52 0.94 -3.96 -1.45
C THR A 52 0.15 -4.29 -2.72
N ASP A 53 -0.32 -5.54 -2.83
CA ASP A 53 -1.39 -5.91 -3.76
C ASP A 53 -2.71 -6.00 -2.95
N PRO A 54 -3.65 -5.05 -3.13
CA PRO A 54 -4.88 -5.04 -2.34
C PRO A 54 -5.81 -6.23 -2.65
N PHE A 55 -5.51 -7.02 -3.68
CA PHE A 55 -6.25 -8.23 -4.05
C PHE A 55 -5.52 -9.52 -3.68
N GLU A 56 -4.40 -9.42 -2.95
CA GLU A 56 -3.64 -10.59 -2.56
C GLU A 56 -4.51 -11.51 -1.69
N GLY A 57 -4.62 -12.78 -2.07
CA GLY A 57 -5.45 -13.76 -1.35
C GLY A 57 -6.94 -13.76 -1.69
N MET A 58 -7.43 -12.88 -2.58
CA MET A 58 -8.82 -12.90 -3.06
C MET A 58 -9.01 -13.84 -4.28
N ARG A 59 -8.57 -15.10 -4.16
CA ARG A 59 -8.65 -16.12 -5.22
C ARG A 59 -9.29 -17.42 -4.76
#